data_AF-E1ZUT3-F1
#
_entry.id   AF-E1ZUT3-F1
#
_cell.length_a   1.000
_cell.length_b   1.000
_cell.length_c   1.000
_cell.angle_alpha   90.00
_cell.angle_beta   90.00
_cell.angle_gamma   90.00
#
_symmetry.space_group_name_H-M   'P 1'
#
loop_
_entity.id
_entity.type
_entity.pdbx_description
1 polymer ?
#
loop_
_entity_poly.entity_id
_entity_poly.type
_entity_poly.pdbx_seq_one_letter_code
_entity_poly.pdbx_strand_id
1 'polypeptide(L)'
;LIVILVGLPARGKTFLCNKLMNYLNWLGHPTKHINVGQYRRRSAWVQDAEFFDIRNPVGQRLRHQALLLALDDMEAWLEQGG
;
A
#
# COMPACT_ATOMS: atom_id res chain seq x y z
N LEU A 1 -8.16 -13.58 2.78
CA LEU A 1 -7.40 -13.64 1.51
C LEU A 1 -6.64 -12.32 1.36
N ILE A 2 -5.34 -12.35 1.06
CA ILE A 2 -4.54 -11.13 0.83
C ILE A 2 -4.05 -11.16 -0.61
N VAL A 3 -4.28 -10.07 -1.35
CA VAL A 3 -3.82 -9.90 -2.74
C VAL A 3 -2.73 -8.82 -2.78
N ILE A 4 -1.51 -9.21 -3.10
CA ILE A 4 -0.35 -8.31 -3.16
C ILE A 4 -0.02 -8.01 -4.63
N LEU A 5 -0.10 -6.74 -5.02
CA LEU A 5 0.26 -6.30 -6.37
C LEU A 5 1.73 -5.91 -6.45
N VAL A 6 2.49 -6.62 -7.29
CA VAL A 6 3.91 -6.38 -7.54
C VAL A 6 4.15 -5.72 -8.90
N GLY A 7 5.23 -4.95 -9.01
CA GLY A 7 5.69 -4.38 -10.29
C GLY A 7 6.14 -2.93 -10.22
N LEU A 8 6.86 -2.50 -11.26
CA LEU A 8 7.47 -1.17 -11.36
C LEU A 8 6.45 -0.02 -11.22
N PRO A 9 6.87 1.18 -10.79
CA PRO A 9 6.02 2.36 -10.77
C PRO A 9 5.28 2.59 -12.10
N ALA A 10 4.11 3.21 -12.05
CA ALA A 10 3.25 3.50 -13.20
C ALA A 10 2.72 2.30 -14.02
N ARG A 11 2.88 1.05 -13.56
CA ARG A 11 2.35 -0.15 -14.23
C ARG A 11 0.89 -0.50 -13.91
N GLY A 12 0.02 0.50 -13.69
CA GLY A 12 -1.42 0.28 -13.50
C GLY A 12 -1.86 -0.47 -12.23
N LYS A 13 -0.95 -0.78 -11.29
CA LYS A 13 -1.26 -1.53 -10.06
C LYS A 13 -2.43 -0.93 -9.26
N THR A 14 -2.38 0.37 -8.99
CA THR A 14 -3.46 1.06 -8.25
C THR A 14 -4.80 0.99 -8.99
N PHE A 15 -4.77 1.11 -10.32
CA PHE A 15 -5.96 1.02 -11.15
C PHE A 15 -6.59 -0.37 -11.10
N LEU A 16 -5.78 -1.42 -11.24
CA LEU A 16 -6.23 -2.79 -11.11
C LEU A 16 -6.77 -3.08 -9.70
N CYS A 17 -6.08 -2.62 -8.65
CA CYS A 17 -6.51 -2.79 -7.27
C CYS A 17 -7.90 -2.21 -7.02
N ASN A 18 -8.15 -0.97 -7.47
CA ASN A 18 -9.45 -0.32 -7.32
C ASN A 18 -10.56 -1.08 -8.07
N LYS A 19 -10.28 -1.57 -9.29
CA LYS A 19 -11.24 -2.38 -10.05
C LYS A 19 -11.56 -3.70 -9.34
N LEU A 20 -10.54 -4.42 -8.86
CA LEU A 20 -10.71 -5.67 -8.12
C LEU A 20 -11.51 -5.45 -6.83
N MET A 21 -11.15 -4.43 -6.05
CA MET A 21 -11.86 -4.06 -4.83
C MET A 21 -13.34 -3.77 -5.10
N ASN A 22 -13.65 -2.94 -6.09
CA ASN A 22 -15.04 -2.60 -6.42
C ASN A 22 -15.83 -3.84 -6.89
N TYR A 23 -15.20 -4.70 -7.69
CA TYR A 23 -15.84 -5.92 -8.17
C TYR A 23 -16.12 -6.92 -7.03
N LEU A 24 -15.16 -7.13 -6.13
CA LEU A 24 -15.33 -8.04 -4.99
C LEU A 24 -16.38 -7.53 -4.01
N ASN A 25 -16.38 -6.22 -3.70
CA ASN A 25 -17.42 -5.63 -2.87
C ASN A 25 -18.80 -5.73 -3.54
N TRP A 26 -18.89 -5.56 -4.87
CA TRP A 26 -20.13 -5.75 -5.61
C TRP A 26 -20.67 -7.20 -5.52
N LEU A 27 -19.77 -8.20 -5.50
CA LEU A 27 -20.14 -9.61 -5.26
C LEU A 27 -20.52 -9.91 -3.80
N GLY A 28 -20.41 -8.93 -2.89
CA GLY A 28 -20.69 -9.11 -1.46
C GLY A 28 -19.51 -9.65 -0.65
N HIS A 29 -18.28 -9.58 -1.18
CA HIS A 29 -17.06 -9.88 -0.43
C HIS A 29 -16.44 -8.57 0.09
N PRO A 30 -16.53 -8.28 1.40
CA PRO A 30 -15.89 -7.10 1.99
C PRO A 30 -14.41 -7.07 1.63
N THR A 31 -14.00 -6.00 0.93
CA THR A 31 -12.64 -5.87 0.42
C THR A 31 -12.16 -4.44 0.60
N LYS A 32 -10.99 -4.28 1.21
CA LYS A 32 -10.36 -2.97 1.43
C LYS A 32 -9.06 -2.83 0.65
N HIS A 33 -8.85 -1.67 0.05
CA HIS A 33 -7.59 -1.31 -0.59
C HIS A 33 -6.65 -0.66 0.43
N ILE A 34 -5.50 -1.31 0.68
CA ILE A 34 -4.41 -0.77 1.49
C ILE A 34 -3.29 -0.30 0.56
N ASN A 35 -3.01 1.00 0.56
CA ASN A 35 -2.00 1.60 -0.31
C ASN A 35 -0.81 2.14 0.50
N VAL A 36 0.32 1.43 0.49
CA VAL A 36 1.57 1.84 1.18
C VAL A 36 2.00 3.28 0.82
N GLY A 37 1.74 3.73 -0.40
CA GLY A 37 2.04 5.09 -0.83
C GLY A 37 1.25 6.16 -0.07
N GLN A 38 0.06 5.87 0.42
CA GLN A 38 -0.71 6.79 1.27
C GLN A 38 -0.06 6.95 2.65
N TYR A 39 0.36 5.86 3.29
CA TYR A 39 1.08 5.90 4.59
C TYR A 39 2.36 6.71 4.49
N ARG A 40 3.09 6.54 3.39
CA ARG A 40 4.30 7.31 3.12
C ARG A 40 4.05 8.80 2.91
N ARG A 41 2.89 9.20 2.38
CA ARG A 41 2.54 10.62 2.17
C ARG A 41 2.01 11.27 3.45
N ARG A 42 1.44 10.50 4.37
CA ARG A 42 0.96 11.00 5.68
C ARG A 42 2.10 11.52 6.56
N SER A 43 3.31 11.01 6.38
CA SER A 43 4.46 11.31 7.23
C SER A 43 5.20 12.62 6.89
N ALA A 44 4.68 13.43 5.95
CA ALA A 44 5.18 14.75 5.56
C ALA A 44 6.64 14.79 5.01
N TRP A 45 7.21 13.65 4.61
CA TRP A 45 8.55 13.58 4.05
C TRP A 45 8.59 14.08 2.60
N VAL A 46 9.70 14.72 2.22
CA VAL A 46 10.01 15.00 0.81
C VAL A 46 10.27 13.67 0.10
N GLN A 47 9.60 13.44 -1.03
CA GLN A 47 9.69 12.20 -1.81
C GLN A 47 10.18 12.48 -3.22
N ASP A 48 11.39 13.01 -3.31
CA ASP A 48 12.11 13.22 -4.55
C ASP A 48 12.76 11.91 -5.06
N ALA A 49 13.54 12.01 -6.14
CA ALA A 49 14.22 10.86 -6.72
C ALA A 49 15.23 10.22 -5.74
N GLU A 50 15.91 11.03 -4.93
CA GLU A 50 16.91 10.58 -3.96
C GLU A 50 16.28 9.75 -2.84
N PHE A 51 15.05 10.09 -2.42
CA PHE A 51 14.28 9.30 -1.48
C PHE A 51 14.05 7.85 -1.96
N PHE A 52 13.92 7.64 -3.27
CA PHE A 52 13.70 6.30 -3.84
C PHE A 52 14.98 5.54 -4.20
N ASP A 53 16.16 6.18 -4.14
CA ASP A 53 17.46 5.56 -4.44
C ASP A 53 17.73 4.37 -3.48
N ILE A 54 18.24 3.28 -4.04
CA ILE A 54 18.63 2.07 -3.29
C ILE A 54 19.90 2.29 -2.44
N ARG A 55 20.64 3.37 -2.70
CA ARG A 55 21.82 3.75 -1.92
C ARG A 55 21.48 4.65 -0.75
N ASN A 56 20.24 5.14 -0.64
CA ASN A 56 19.78 5.97 0.46
C ASN A 56 19.22 5.10 1.60
N PRO A 57 19.98 4.84 2.69
CA PRO A 57 19.51 4.00 3.79
C PRO A 57 18.39 4.67 4.59
N VAL A 58 18.34 6.00 4.63
CA VAL A 58 17.27 6.75 5.31
C VAL A 58 15.96 6.55 4.55
N GLY A 59 15.95 6.79 3.23
CA GLY A 59 14.77 6.58 2.38
C GLY A 59 14.27 5.13 2.41
N GLN A 60 15.17 4.15 2.49
CA GLN A 60 14.80 2.75 2.68
C GLN A 60 14.11 2.50 4.04
N ARG A 61 14.68 2.99 5.14
CA ARG A 61 14.07 2.84 6.48
C ARG A 61 12.69 3.48 6.55
N LEU A 62 12.54 4.68 5.99
CA LEU A 62 11.26 5.40 5.96
C LEU A 62 10.21 4.67 5.10
N ARG A 63 10.61 4.13 3.94
CA ARG A 63 9.72 3.28 3.12
C ARG A 63 9.32 2.00 3.85
N HIS A 64 10.25 1.38 4.58
CA HIS A 64 9.96 0.19 5.39
C HIS A 64 9.00 0.51 6.53
N GLN A 65 9.16 1.64 7.22
CA GLN A 65 8.22 2.08 8.25
C GLN A 65 6.81 2.28 7.70
N ALA A 66 6.67 2.91 6.51
CA ALA A 66 5.37 3.06 5.86
C ALA A 66 4.74 1.72 5.46
N LEU A 67 5.55 0.70 5.13
CA LEU A 67 5.08 -0.66 4.90
C LEU A 67 4.55 -1.29 6.19
N LEU A 68 5.28 -1.19 7.30
CA LEU A 68 4.85 -1.74 8.59
C LEU A 68 3.50 -1.17 9.03
N LEU A 69 3.33 0.15 8.98
CA LEU A 69 2.06 0.81 9.29
C LEU A 69 0.89 0.32 8.41
N ALA A 70 1.17 0.02 7.14
CA ALA A 70 0.16 -0.51 6.24
C ALA A 70 -0.20 -1.98 6.56
N LEU A 71 0.77 -2.76 7.05
CA LEU A 71 0.55 -4.13 7.49
C LEU A 71 -0.26 -4.16 8.79
N ASP A 72 0.05 -3.30 9.76
CA ASP A 72 -0.70 -3.17 11.01
C ASP A 72 -2.17 -2.82 10.74
N ASP A 73 -2.43 -1.84 9.87
CA ASP A 73 -3.79 -1.46 9.45
C ASP A 73 -4.52 -2.59 8.69
N MET A 74 -3.78 -3.42 7.96
CA MET A 74 -4.33 -4.58 7.24
C MET A 74 -4.71 -5.69 8.22
N GLU A 75 -3.85 -6.00 9.19
CA GLU A 75 -4.10 -6.98 10.24
C GLU A 75 -5.33 -6.59 11.07
N ALA A 76 -5.38 -5.35 11.55
CA ALA A 76 -6.51 -4.83 12.31
C ALA A 76 -7.84 -4.90 11.53
N TRP A 77 -7.81 -4.69 10.21
CA TRP A 77 -8.99 -4.81 9.36
C TRP A 77 -9.44 -6.27 9.20
N LEU A 78 -8.50 -7.20 9.04
CA LEU A 78 -8.80 -8.63 8.94
C LEU A 78 -9.36 -9.20 10.24
N GLU A 79 -8.86 -8.76 11.40
CA GLU A 79 -9.35 -9.17 12.72
C GLU A 79 -10.79 -8.70 12.98
N GLN A 80 -11.21 -7.57 12.42
CA GLN A 80 -12.57 -7.02 12.55
C GLN A 80 -13.60 -7.74 11.67
N GLY A 81 -13.20 -8.79 10.95
CA GLY A 81 -14.08 -9.60 10.11
C GLY A 81 -14.07 -9.26 8.62
N GLY A 82 -13.25 -8.26 8.21
CA GLY A 82 -13.22 -7.76 6.83
C GLY A 82 -14.41 -6.86 6.49
#